data_AF-A0A9E2X8R6-F1
#
_entry.id   AF-A0A9E2X8R6-F1
#
_cell.length_a   1.000
_cell.length_b   1.000
_cell.length_c   1.000
_cell.angle_alpha   90.00
_cell.angle_beta   90.00
_cell.angle_gamma   90.00
#
_symmetry.space_group_name_H-M   'P 1'
#
loop_
_entity.id
_entity.type
_entity.pdbx_description
1 polymer ?
#
loop_
_entity_poly.entity_id
_entity_poly.type
_entity_poly.pdbx_seq_one_letter_code
_entity_poly.pdbx_strand_id
1 'polypeptide(L)'
;MALERDPKSGYLTTGHEWNGLTELNTPVPRLVFFVLIVAFLFSIGYWVLMPAWPVGTTYTKGLLGTDQRDVVSEALQQAAVDRASWTDQVARESFGQLQPDPQLMAAVR
;
A
#
# COMPACT_ATOMS: atom_id res chain seq x y z
N MET A 1 4.09 -36.65 29.18
CA MET A 1 5.14 -36.90 28.18
C MET A 1 6.39 -36.17 28.61
N ALA A 2 7.57 -36.75 28.39
CA ALA A 2 8.83 -36.22 28.89
C ALA A 2 9.36 -35.09 28.00
N LEU A 3 10.00 -34.09 28.60
CA LEU A 3 10.79 -33.10 27.88
C LEU A 3 11.98 -33.83 27.24
N GLU A 4 12.05 -33.83 25.92
CA GLU A 4 13.16 -34.44 25.18
C GLU A 4 14.20 -33.36 24.85
N ARG A 5 15.47 -33.71 24.87
CA ARG A 5 16.56 -32.80 24.49
C ARG A 5 17.03 -33.12 23.08
N ASP A 6 16.91 -32.15 22.18
CA ASP A 6 17.34 -32.31 20.79
C ASP A 6 18.88 -32.41 20.72
N PRO A 7 19.45 -33.46 20.11
CA PRO A 7 20.90 -33.68 20.09
C PRO A 7 21.65 -32.69 19.20
N LYS A 8 20.98 -32.04 18.23
CA LYS A 8 21.63 -31.11 17.30
C LYS A 8 21.76 -29.70 17.88
N SER A 9 20.67 -29.19 18.42
CA SER A 9 20.55 -27.83 18.92
C SER A 9 20.79 -27.72 20.43
N GLY A 10 20.61 -28.81 21.19
CA GLY A 10 20.73 -28.85 22.64
C GLY A 10 19.56 -28.21 23.39
N TYR A 11 18.52 -27.76 22.70
CA TYR A 11 17.30 -27.23 23.31
C TYR A 11 16.32 -28.34 23.67
N LEU A 12 15.43 -28.05 24.64
CA LEU A 12 14.34 -28.96 25.00
C LEU A 12 13.19 -28.82 24.01
N THR A 13 12.42 -29.89 23.82
CA THR A 13 11.12 -29.81 23.14
C THR A 13 10.04 -29.27 24.07
N THR A 14 8.90 -28.85 23.51
CA THR A 14 7.75 -28.35 24.28
C THR A 14 6.93 -29.44 24.97
N GLY A 15 7.29 -30.72 24.78
CA GLY A 15 6.67 -31.88 25.44
C GLY A 15 5.40 -32.42 24.77
N HIS A 16 4.96 -31.82 23.67
CA HIS A 16 3.84 -32.29 22.85
C HIS A 16 4.35 -32.84 21.52
N GLU A 17 3.67 -33.89 21.05
CA GLU A 17 3.88 -34.49 19.74
C GLU A 17 2.62 -34.31 18.90
N TRP A 18 2.82 -33.99 17.63
CA TRP A 18 1.79 -33.68 16.66
C TRP A 18 2.06 -34.46 15.37
N ASN A 19 1.52 -35.67 15.26
CA ASN A 19 1.62 -36.50 14.04
C ASN A 19 3.08 -36.73 13.57
N GLY A 20 3.95 -37.10 14.50
CA GLY A 20 5.37 -37.31 14.29
C GLY A 20 6.23 -36.04 14.41
N LEU A 21 5.63 -34.86 14.61
CA LEU A 21 6.34 -33.59 14.76
C LEU A 21 6.40 -33.15 16.22
N THR A 22 7.55 -32.63 16.64
CA THR A 22 7.76 -32.01 17.95
C THR A 22 8.28 -30.58 17.76
N GLU A 23 7.97 -29.70 18.70
CA GLU A 23 8.38 -28.30 18.64
C GLU A 23 9.57 -28.04 19.56
N LEU A 24 10.55 -27.29 19.05
CA LEU A 24 11.76 -26.94 19.76
C LEU A 24 11.58 -25.67 20.58
N ASN A 25 11.84 -25.73 21.89
CA ASN A 25 11.77 -24.59 22.79
C ASN A 25 13.04 -23.74 22.71
N THR A 26 13.21 -23.06 21.57
CA THR A 26 14.29 -22.10 21.33
C THR A 26 13.83 -20.67 21.56
N PRO A 27 14.71 -19.78 22.04
CA PRO A 27 14.39 -18.35 22.09
C PRO A 27 14.22 -17.80 20.67
N VAL A 28 13.24 -16.93 20.49
CA VAL A 28 13.04 -16.20 19.23
C VAL A 28 14.30 -15.36 18.92
N PRO A 29 14.79 -15.36 17.67
CA PRO A 29 15.96 -14.56 17.31
C PRO A 29 15.75 -13.07 17.60
N ARG A 30 16.73 -12.44 18.26
CA ARG A 30 16.66 -11.02 18.68
C ARG A 30 16.38 -10.05 17.51
N LEU A 31 16.83 -10.40 16.30
CA LEU A 31 16.58 -9.63 15.09
C LEU A 31 15.09 -9.49 14.78
N VAL A 32 14.29 -10.52 15.07
CA VAL A 32 12.83 -10.49 14.84
C VAL A 32 12.20 -9.40 15.69
N PHE A 33 12.51 -9.35 16.98
CA PHE A 33 12.02 -8.30 17.87
C PHE A 33 12.49 -6.92 17.43
N PHE A 34 13.75 -6.78 17.03
CA PHE A 34 14.27 -5.51 16.51
C PHE A 34 13.46 -5.01 15.31
N VAL A 35 13.24 -5.85 14.29
CA VAL A 35 12.47 -5.47 13.10
C VAL A 35 11.02 -5.15 13.45
N LEU A 36 10.39 -5.93 14.33
CA LEU A 36 9.02 -5.65 14.79
C LEU A 36 8.91 -4.31 15.50
N ILE A 37 9.87 -3.97 16.37
CA ILE A 37 9.91 -2.68 17.07
C ILE A 37 10.11 -1.54 16.07
N VAL A 38 11.03 -1.68 15.12
CA VAL A 38 11.28 -0.66 14.10
C VAL A 38 10.03 -0.43 13.24
N ALA A 39 9.37 -1.51 12.79
CA ALA A 39 8.15 -1.42 12.00
C ALA A 39 7.02 -0.74 12.78
N PHE A 40 6.89 -1.04 14.08
CA PHE A 40 5.89 -0.41 14.95
C PHE A 40 6.17 1.08 15.18
N LEU A 41 7.42 1.46 15.42
CA LEU A 41 7.80 2.87 15.53
C LEU A 41 7.58 3.62 14.22
N PHE A 42 7.88 2.99 13.09
CA PHE A 42 7.59 3.54 11.77
C PHE A 42 6.09 3.75 11.57
N SER A 43 5.25 2.79 11.93
CA SER A 43 3.80 2.92 11.78
C SER A 43 3.24 4.07 12.64
N ILE A 44 3.75 4.24 13.87
CA ILE A 44 3.38 5.38 14.71
C ILE A 44 3.77 6.70 14.05
N GLY A 45 5.01 6.81 13.56
CA GLY A 45 5.46 8.01 12.84
C GLY A 45 4.61 8.30 11.61
N TYR A 46 4.28 7.26 10.83
CA TYR A 46 3.46 7.38 9.64
C TYR A 46 2.03 7.84 9.97
N TRP A 47 1.41 7.35 11.05
CA TRP A 47 0.09 7.81 11.50
C TRP A 47 0.07 9.29 11.91
N VAL A 48 1.18 9.82 12.44
CA VAL A 48 1.29 11.23 12.79
C VAL A 48 1.50 12.09 11.55
N LEU A 49 2.25 11.60 10.56
CA LEU A 49 2.58 12.36 9.36
C LEU A 49 1.45 12.35 8.33
N MET A 50 0.73 11.23 8.21
CA MET A 50 -0.22 10.95 7.13
C MET A 50 -1.64 10.71 7.64
N PRO A 51 -2.64 10.76 6.74
CA PRO A 51 -3.98 10.29 7.03
C PRO A 51 -4.03 8.85 7.55
N ALA A 52 -4.71 8.59 8.68
CA ALA A 52 -4.68 7.28 9.32
C ALA A 52 -6.03 6.80 9.90
N TRP A 53 -6.51 7.43 10.97
CA TRP A 53 -7.61 6.89 11.76
C TRP A 53 -8.93 7.59 11.45
N PRO A 54 -10.04 6.85 11.23
CA PRO A 54 -11.36 7.45 11.17
C PRO A 54 -11.76 7.95 12.57
N VAL A 55 -12.27 9.18 12.63
CA VAL A 55 -12.74 9.82 13.86
C VAL A 55 -14.13 10.40 13.59
N GLY A 56 -15.17 9.64 13.94
CA GLY A 56 -16.57 10.02 13.69
C GLY A 56 -16.85 10.16 12.20
N THR A 57 -17.08 11.40 11.75
CA THR A 57 -17.34 11.74 10.34
C THR A 57 -16.09 12.18 9.56
N THR A 58 -14.92 12.24 10.21
CA THR A 58 -13.65 12.68 9.62
C THR A 58 -12.54 11.66 9.88
N TYR A 59 -11.29 12.02 9.62
CA TYR A 59 -10.11 11.22 9.90
C TYR A 59 -8.93 12.10 10.36
N THR A 60 -7.94 11.50 11.02
CA THR A 60 -6.71 12.20 11.39
C THR A 60 -5.98 12.63 10.13
N LYS A 61 -5.81 13.93 9.88
CA LYS A 61 -5.22 14.45 8.63
C LYS A 61 -3.70 14.27 8.54
N GLY A 62 -3.02 14.09 9.67
CA GLY A 62 -1.57 14.08 9.75
C GLY A 62 -0.96 15.49 9.64
N LEU A 63 0.35 15.60 9.84
CA LEU A 63 1.09 16.87 9.84
C LEU A 63 1.52 17.34 8.45
N LEU A 64 1.62 16.44 7.47
CA LEU A 64 2.05 16.80 6.11
C LEU A 64 0.95 17.45 5.26
N GLY A 65 -0.29 17.49 5.77
CA GLY A 65 -1.41 18.15 5.08
C GLY A 65 -1.81 17.50 3.75
N THR A 66 -1.35 16.28 3.47
CA THR A 66 -1.67 15.56 2.23
C THR A 66 -3.13 15.10 2.26
N ASP A 67 -3.99 15.69 1.42
CA ASP A 67 -5.35 15.20 1.18
C ASP A 67 -5.39 14.48 -0.17
N GLN A 68 -5.81 13.21 -0.16
CA GLN A 68 -5.90 12.40 -1.38
C GLN A 68 -6.89 12.99 -2.40
N ARG A 69 -7.92 13.71 -1.93
CA ARG A 69 -8.89 14.36 -2.83
C ARG A 69 -8.26 15.52 -3.58
N ASP A 70 -7.40 16.29 -2.92
CA ASP A 70 -6.71 17.41 -3.55
C ASP A 70 -5.74 16.90 -4.62
N VAL A 71 -4.98 15.84 -4.30
CA VAL A 71 -4.08 15.17 -5.27
C VAL A 71 -4.85 14.68 -6.50
N VAL A 72 -6.00 14.04 -6.31
CA VAL A 72 -6.84 13.58 -7.42
C VAL A 72 -7.44 14.75 -8.20
N SER A 73 -7.90 15.81 -7.52
CA SER A 73 -8.45 17.00 -8.19
C SER A 73 -7.40 17.68 -9.06
N GLU A 74 -6.18 17.83 -8.56
CA GLU A 74 -5.06 18.41 -9.30
C GLU A 74 -4.70 17.56 -10.51
N ALA A 75 -4.63 16.23 -10.33
CA ALA A 75 -4.39 15.30 -11.44
C ALA A 75 -5.49 15.36 -12.51
N LEU A 76 -6.76 15.49 -12.11
CA LEU A 76 -7.88 15.64 -13.04
C LEU A 76 -7.85 16.98 -13.78
N GLN A 77 -7.49 18.07 -13.10
CA GLN A 77 -7.33 19.39 -13.72
C GLN A 77 -6.21 19.37 -14.75
N GLN A 78 -5.05 18.80 -14.40
CA GLN A 78 -3.94 18.65 -15.33
C GLN A 78 -4.34 17.79 -16.54
N ALA A 79 -4.97 16.65 -16.30
CA ALA A 79 -5.45 15.78 -17.38
C ALA A 79 -6.51 16.45 -18.26
N ALA A 80 -7.30 17.39 -17.74
CA ALA A 80 -8.24 18.17 -18.54
C ALA A 80 -7.50 19.19 -19.45
N VAL A 81 -6.48 19.87 -18.92
CA VAL A 81 -5.61 20.79 -19.68
C VAL A 81 -4.89 20.03 -20.80
N ASP A 82 -4.29 18.90 -20.50
CA ASP A 82 -3.53 18.10 -21.47
C ASP A 82 -4.43 17.62 -22.62
N ARG A 83 -5.68 17.27 -22.31
CA ARG A 83 -6.66 16.79 -23.29
C ARG A 83 -7.41 17.90 -24.03
N ALA A 84 -7.43 19.12 -23.52
CA ALA A 84 -8.22 20.23 -24.09
C ALA A 84 -7.95 20.43 -25.60
N SER A 85 -6.69 20.26 -26.01
CA SER A 85 -6.23 20.39 -27.41
C SER A 85 -7.06 19.59 -28.41
N TRP A 86 -7.43 18.35 -28.07
CA TRP A 86 -8.21 17.48 -28.94
C TRP A 86 -9.68 17.38 -28.51
N THR A 87 -9.97 17.51 -27.21
CA THR A 87 -11.35 17.40 -26.69
C THR A 87 -12.24 18.53 -27.22
N ASP A 88 -11.68 19.73 -27.38
CA ASP A 88 -12.39 20.88 -27.98
C ASP A 88 -12.72 20.67 -29.46
N GLN A 89 -11.84 20.00 -30.22
CA GLN A 89 -12.06 19.67 -31.63
C GLN A 89 -13.19 18.63 -31.74
N VAL A 90 -13.12 17.58 -30.93
CA VAL A 90 -14.17 16.54 -30.85
C VAL A 90 -15.53 17.12 -30.47
N ALA A 91 -15.58 18.12 -29.59
CA ALA A 91 -16.82 18.75 -29.17
C ALA A 91 -17.46 19.66 -30.24
N ARG A 92 -16.68 20.17 -31.19
CA ARG A 92 -17.15 21.16 -32.20
C ARG A 92 -17.43 20.55 -33.56
N GLU A 93 -16.67 19.52 -33.94
CA GLU A 93 -16.69 18.97 -35.29
C GLU A 93 -17.48 17.66 -35.37
N SER A 94 -18.00 17.36 -36.56
CA SER A 94 -18.72 16.10 -36.80
C SER A 94 -17.75 14.93 -36.99
N PHE A 95 -18.19 13.70 -36.67
CA PHE A 95 -17.34 12.51 -36.81
C PHE A 95 -16.73 12.35 -38.21
N GLY A 96 -17.46 12.69 -39.28
CA GLY A 96 -16.96 12.61 -40.65
C GLY A 96 -15.83 13.60 -40.96
N GLN A 97 -15.72 14.70 -40.20
CA GLN A 97 -14.64 15.69 -40.32
C GLN A 97 -13.40 15.28 -39.52
N LEU A 98 -13.59 14.52 -38.43
CA LEU A 98 -12.53 14.10 -37.51
C LEU A 98 -11.87 12.77 -37.91
N GLN A 99 -12.63 11.83 -38.50
CA GLN A 99 -12.17 10.50 -38.89
C GLN A 99 -10.90 10.49 -39.77
N PRO A 100 -10.66 11.47 -40.68
CA PRO A 100 -9.46 11.50 -41.50
C PRO A 100 -8.17 11.89 -40.76
N ASP A 101 -8.24 12.44 -39.54
CA ASP A 101 -7.07 12.84 -38.76
C ASP A 101 -6.50 11.67 -37.93
N PRO A 102 -5.37 11.06 -38.33
CA PRO A 102 -4.82 9.90 -37.63
C PRO A 102 -4.23 10.24 -36.26
N GLN A 103 -3.77 11.48 -36.05
CA GLN A 103 -3.19 11.91 -34.79
C GLN A 103 -4.28 12.11 -33.74
N LEU A 104 -5.40 12.72 -34.14
CA LEU A 104 -6.58 12.85 -33.29
C LEU A 104 -7.17 11.48 -32.91
N MET A 105 -7.32 10.58 -33.88
CA MET A 105 -7.85 9.24 -33.63
C MET A 105 -6.94 8.40 -32.71
N ALA A 106 -5.63 8.65 -32.72
CA ALA A 106 -4.69 8.04 -31.78
C ALA A 106 -4.76 8.66 -30.37
N ALA A 107 -5.04 9.97 -30.26
CA ALA A 107 -5.16 10.67 -28.98
C ALA A 107 -6.48 10.38 -28.23
N VAL A 108 -7.54 10.01 -28.96
CA VAL A 108 -8.88 9.69 -28.41
C VAL A 108 -9.03 8.23 -27.96
N ARG A 109 -8.17 7.32 -28.46
CA ARG A 109 -8.19 5.89 -28.11
C ARG A 109 -7.82 5.65 -26.65
#